data_AF-A0A348TWH1-F1
#
_entry.id   AF-A0A348TWH1-F1
#
_cell.length_a   1.000
_cell.length_b   1.000
_cell.length_c   1.000
_cell.angle_alpha   90.00
_cell.angle_beta   90.00
_cell.angle_gamma   90.00
#
_symmetry.space_group_name_H-M   'P 1'
#
loop_
_entity.id
_entity.type
_entity.pdbx_description
1 polymer ?
#
loop_
_entity_poly.entity_id
_entity_poly.type
_entity_poly.pdbx_seq_one_letter_code
_entity_poly.pdbx_strand_id
1 'polypeptide(L)'
;LSTKPEQISIERYLLGIEDAALKDFLLPQIYPINPDTNVYWLRSHFWDYTNLYSKSTLINPFFEKNRKVYFEQVLGHNPDSVIKHLNRLLNSPMDEQIRKVFISSATYHYETSNYMGEDKVFVWLAQTFYNTGYADWVSKENLAKIKEKSDGLSTELVGNKARDFAFDTQDNGRMKLSEVQSP
;
A
#
# COMPACT_ATOMS: atom_id res chain seq x y z
N LEU A 1 37.18 7.27 8.77
CA LEU A 1 37.77 8.57 9.19
C LEU A 1 37.36 9.56 8.11
N SER A 2 36.23 10.27 8.15
CA SER A 2 35.86 11.35 9.07
C SER A 2 34.39 11.73 8.77
N THR A 3 33.44 11.53 9.69
CA THR A 3 32.05 12.02 9.54
C THR A 3 31.43 12.51 10.86
N LYS A 4 32.20 12.56 11.94
CA LYS A 4 31.70 12.94 13.27
C LYS A 4 31.48 14.45 13.52
N PRO A 5 32.20 15.41 12.90
CA PRO A 5 32.01 16.82 13.24
C PRO A 5 30.71 17.41 12.66
N GLU A 6 30.27 16.97 11.48
CA GLU A 6 29.06 17.49 10.82
C GLU A 6 27.77 16.97 11.47
N GLN A 7 27.77 15.71 11.92
CA GLN A 7 26.66 15.05 12.62
C GLN A 7 26.31 15.75 13.95
N ILE A 8 27.31 16.12 14.73
CA ILE A 8 27.11 16.78 16.04
C ILE A 8 26.54 18.20 15.88
N SER A 9 26.92 18.92 14.81
CA SER A 9 26.35 20.23 14.51
C SER A 9 24.91 20.15 14.02
N ILE A 10 24.59 19.11 13.24
CA ILE A 10 23.23 18.78 12.82
C ILE A 10 22.34 18.46 14.04
N GLU A 11 22.82 17.63 14.96
CA GLU A 11 22.08 17.27 16.19
C GLU A 11 21.82 18.49 17.06
N ARG A 12 22.80 19.39 17.22
CA ARG A 12 22.59 20.65 17.95
C ARG A 12 21.58 21.56 17.27
N TYR A 13 21.58 21.63 15.94
CA TYR A 13 20.59 22.39 15.18
C TYR A 13 19.19 21.83 15.39
N LEU A 14 19.01 20.50 15.29
CA LEU A 14 17.74 19.81 15.53
C LEU A 14 17.24 19.94 16.98
N LEU A 15 18.13 20.01 17.96
CA LEU A 15 17.80 20.24 19.37
C LEU A 15 17.44 21.70 19.66
N GLY A 16 17.86 22.64 18.80
CA GLY A 16 17.55 24.07 18.92
C GLY A 16 16.23 24.50 18.26
N ILE A 17 15.58 23.61 17.51
CA ILE A 17 14.25 23.88 16.93
C ILE A 17 13.19 23.62 18.01
N GLU A 18 12.53 24.68 18.48
CA GLU A 18 11.46 24.60 19.48
C GLU A 18 10.15 24.00 18.91
N ASP A 19 9.93 24.14 17.61
CA ASP A 19 8.76 23.59 16.92
C ASP A 19 8.94 22.08 16.67
N ALA A 20 8.20 21.27 17.43
CA ALA A 20 8.22 19.82 17.34
C ALA A 20 7.82 19.29 15.94
N ALA A 21 6.90 19.96 15.24
CA ALA A 21 6.47 19.54 13.91
C ALA A 21 7.57 19.81 12.87
N LEU A 22 8.22 20.97 12.95
CA LEU A 22 9.34 21.30 12.07
C LEU A 22 10.54 20.37 12.32
N LYS A 23 10.80 20.03 13.59
CA LYS A 23 11.83 19.07 13.97
C LYS A 23 11.55 17.68 13.39
N ASP A 24 10.32 17.19 13.52
CA ASP A 24 9.90 15.90 12.96
C ASP A 24 9.98 15.90 11.42
N PHE A 25 9.61 17.00 10.76
CA PHE A 25 9.73 17.15 9.31
C PHE A 25 11.18 17.12 8.81
N LEU A 26 12.11 17.72 9.55
CA LEU A 26 13.51 17.87 9.15
C LEU A 26 14.38 16.65 9.51
N LEU A 27 14.02 15.90 10.55
CA LEU A 27 14.70 14.67 10.99
C LEU A 27 15.13 13.70 9.86
N PRO A 28 14.30 13.40 8.83
CA PRO A 28 14.65 12.49 7.73
C PRO A 28 15.56 13.11 6.68
N GLN A 29 15.56 14.45 6.57
CA GLN A 29 16.35 15.19 5.58
C GLN A 29 17.78 15.43 6.07
N ILE A 30 17.94 15.64 7.38
CA ILE A 30 19.23 16.03 7.97
C ILE A 30 20.01 14.81 8.51
N TYR A 31 19.34 13.68 8.74
CA TYR A 31 19.98 12.41 9.12
C TYR A 31 19.57 11.24 8.20
N PRO A 32 19.97 11.23 6.92
CA PRO A 32 19.88 10.04 6.09
C PRO A 32 20.97 9.06 6.55
N ILE A 33 20.77 8.38 7.69
CA ILE A 33 21.68 7.32 8.16
C ILE A 33 21.82 6.26 7.05
N ASN A 34 20.74 6.03 6.29
CA ASN A 34 20.69 5.31 5.02
C ASN A 34 19.59 5.91 4.11
N PRO A 35 19.71 5.81 2.77
CA PRO A 35 18.65 6.22 1.83
C PRO A 35 17.27 5.62 2.18
N ASP A 36 17.27 4.39 2.69
CA ASP A 36 16.05 3.64 3.03
C ASP A 36 15.33 4.23 4.26
N THR A 37 16.06 4.80 5.23
CA THR A 37 15.47 5.38 6.45
C THR A 37 14.54 6.55 6.12
N ASN A 38 14.88 7.34 5.11
CA ASN A 38 14.03 8.44 4.64
C ASN A 38 12.72 7.90 4.05
N VAL A 39 12.78 6.82 3.26
CA VAL A 39 11.59 6.21 2.64
C VAL A 39 10.62 5.64 3.69
N TYR A 40 11.12 4.92 4.70
CA TYR A 40 10.26 4.36 5.75
C TYR A 40 9.56 5.45 6.59
N TRP A 41 10.28 6.53 6.89
CA TRP A 41 9.69 7.68 7.58
C TRP A 41 8.65 8.37 6.70
N LEU A 42 8.98 8.63 5.43
CA LEU A 42 8.09 9.29 4.46
C LEU A 42 6.78 8.53 4.28
N ARG A 43 6.84 7.20 4.16
CA ARG A 43 5.64 6.34 4.08
C ARG A 43 4.69 6.49 5.26
N SER A 44 5.23 6.79 6.44
CA SER A 44 4.44 6.87 7.68
C SER A 44 3.89 8.28 7.95
N HIS A 45 4.55 9.32 7.45
CA HIS A 45 4.25 10.73 7.75
C HIS A 45 3.76 11.53 6.54
N PHE A 46 3.57 10.89 5.38
CA PHE A 46 3.18 11.57 4.13
C PHE A 46 1.89 12.41 4.27
N TRP A 47 0.94 11.94 5.09
CA TRP A 47 -0.37 12.57 5.25
C TRP A 47 -0.50 13.46 6.48
N ASP A 48 0.56 13.64 7.27
CA ASP A 48 0.49 14.32 8.57
C ASP A 48 0.09 15.80 8.46
N TYR A 49 0.51 16.44 7.36
CA TYR A 49 0.20 17.85 7.08
C TYR A 49 -1.05 18.04 6.21
N THR A 50 -1.79 16.97 5.94
CA THR A 50 -3.05 17.04 5.19
C THR A 50 -4.22 16.89 6.14
N ASN A 51 -5.16 17.84 6.11
CA ASN A 51 -6.37 17.74 6.92
C ASN A 51 -7.33 16.69 6.35
N LEU A 52 -7.20 15.44 6.77
CA LEU A 52 -8.08 14.33 6.35
C LEU A 52 -9.46 14.33 7.04
N TYR A 53 -9.71 15.26 7.95
CA TYR A 53 -10.98 15.38 8.66
C TYR A 53 -11.98 16.29 7.93
N SER A 54 -11.48 17.17 7.06
CA SER A 54 -12.32 18.13 6.36
C SER A 54 -12.68 17.65 4.96
N LYS A 55 -13.98 17.61 4.65
CA LYS A 55 -14.50 17.31 3.30
C LYS A 55 -13.91 18.23 2.22
N SER A 56 -13.51 19.46 2.56
CA SER A 56 -12.88 20.40 1.64
C SER A 56 -11.59 19.88 1.02
N THR A 57 -10.92 18.92 1.66
CA THR A 57 -9.71 18.28 1.14
C THR A 57 -9.96 17.55 -0.18
N LEU A 58 -11.17 17.04 -0.41
CA LEU A 58 -11.52 16.41 -1.70
C LEU A 58 -11.56 17.39 -2.87
N ILE A 59 -11.85 18.66 -2.59
CA ILE A 59 -11.93 19.72 -3.61
C ILE A 59 -10.52 20.26 -3.93
N ASN A 60 -9.56 20.04 -3.04
CA ASN A 60 -8.20 20.54 -3.19
C ASN A 60 -7.51 19.86 -4.40
N PRO A 61 -7.05 20.63 -5.41
CA PRO A 61 -6.37 20.06 -6.58
C PRO A 61 -5.08 19.31 -6.25
N PHE A 62 -4.43 19.62 -5.12
CA PHE A 62 -3.24 18.92 -4.66
C PHE A 62 -3.53 17.54 -4.07
N PHE A 63 -4.77 17.30 -3.59
CA PHE A 63 -5.13 16.03 -2.96
C PHE A 63 -5.04 14.87 -3.96
N GLU A 64 -5.57 15.05 -5.16
CA GLU A 64 -5.51 14.04 -6.22
C GLU A 64 -4.06 13.70 -6.60
N LYS A 65 -3.24 14.74 -6.81
CA LYS A 65 -1.83 14.59 -7.16
C LYS A 65 -1.06 13.87 -6.05
N ASN A 66 -1.24 14.28 -4.80
CA ASN A 66 -0.57 13.68 -3.66
C ASN A 66 -1.00 12.23 -3.46
N ARG A 67 -2.27 11.92 -3.67
CA ARG A 67 -2.78 10.55 -3.61
C ARG A 67 -2.12 9.66 -4.64
N LYS A 68 -2.01 10.13 -5.89
CA LYS A 68 -1.32 9.40 -6.96
C LYS A 68 0.16 9.15 -6.60
N VAL A 69 0.87 10.19 -6.17
CA VAL A 69 2.28 10.09 -5.72
C VAL A 69 2.42 9.09 -4.57
N TYR A 70 1.48 9.09 -3.63
CA TYR A 70 1.52 8.18 -2.48
C TYR A 70 1.47 6.72 -2.91
N PHE A 71 0.54 6.35 -3.79
CA PHE A 71 0.42 4.98 -4.29
C PHE A 71 1.58 4.57 -5.19
N GLU A 72 1.97 5.42 -6.15
CA GLU A 72 2.97 5.07 -7.16
C GLU A 72 4.42 5.11 -6.63
N GLN A 73 4.75 6.09 -5.79
CA GLN A 73 6.15 6.37 -5.42
C GLN A 73 6.44 6.11 -3.95
N VAL A 74 5.51 6.47 -3.06
CA VAL A 74 5.79 6.44 -1.62
C VAL A 74 5.67 5.02 -1.08
N LEU A 75 4.56 4.32 -1.34
CA LEU A 75 4.29 2.98 -0.79
C LEU A 75 5.27 1.90 -1.32
N GLY A 76 5.73 2.04 -2.57
CA GLY A 76 6.55 1.05 -3.26
C GLY A 76 5.79 -0.25 -3.59
N HIS A 77 6.52 -1.28 -4.04
CA HIS A 77 5.93 -2.49 -4.63
C HIS A 77 5.90 -3.71 -3.70
N ASN A 78 6.34 -3.57 -2.44
CA ASN A 78 6.30 -4.69 -1.50
C ASN A 78 4.90 -4.81 -0.88
N PRO A 79 4.13 -5.88 -1.17
CA PRO A 79 2.73 -5.97 -0.78
C PRO A 79 2.52 -5.95 0.74
N ASP A 80 3.41 -6.57 1.53
CA ASP A 80 3.28 -6.61 2.98
C ASP A 80 3.50 -5.22 3.61
N SER A 81 4.46 -4.47 3.06
CA SER A 81 4.72 -3.09 3.48
C SER A 81 3.55 -2.18 3.11
N VAL A 82 3.04 -2.32 1.88
CA VAL A 82 1.88 -1.58 1.38
C VAL A 82 0.67 -1.82 2.28
N ILE A 83 0.31 -3.08 2.55
CA ILE A 83 -0.83 -3.44 3.41
C ILE A 83 -0.68 -2.82 4.79
N LYS A 84 0.50 -2.87 5.40
CA LYS A 84 0.76 -2.25 6.71
C LYS A 84 0.48 -0.74 6.71
N HIS A 85 0.98 -0.02 5.70
CA HIS A 85 0.81 1.43 5.60
C HIS A 85 -0.64 1.82 5.24
N LEU A 86 -1.30 1.07 4.36
CA LEU A 86 -2.73 1.27 4.05
C LEU A 86 -3.61 0.99 5.25
N ASN A 87 -3.36 -0.09 5.99
CA ASN A 87 -4.09 -0.42 7.20
C ASN A 87 -3.94 0.70 8.26
N ARG A 88 -2.73 1.23 8.43
CA ARG A 88 -2.49 2.38 9.30
C ARG A 88 -3.27 3.61 8.82
N LEU A 89 -3.17 3.96 7.54
CA LEU A 89 -3.86 5.12 6.97
C LEU A 89 -5.38 5.00 7.14
N LEU A 90 -5.98 3.88 6.75
CA LEU A 90 -7.44 3.71 6.73
C LEU A 90 -8.05 3.58 8.13
N ASN A 91 -7.28 3.11 9.12
CA ASN A 91 -7.70 3.09 10.52
C ASN A 91 -7.49 4.44 11.23
N SER A 92 -6.69 5.35 10.67
CA SER A 92 -6.59 6.71 11.19
C SER A 92 -7.94 7.42 11.11
N PRO A 93 -8.21 8.34 12.05
CA PRO A 93 -9.44 9.12 12.02
C PRO A 93 -9.42 10.06 10.80
N MET A 94 -10.44 9.96 9.98
CA MET A 94 -10.62 10.76 8.75
C MET A 94 -12.11 10.87 8.44
N ASP A 95 -12.46 11.83 7.59
CA ASP A 95 -13.82 11.93 7.04
C ASP A 95 -14.18 10.68 6.24
N GLU A 96 -15.43 10.27 6.34
CA GLU A 96 -15.92 9.05 5.70
C GLU A 96 -15.79 9.13 4.16
N GLN A 97 -16.05 10.29 3.56
CA GLN A 97 -15.95 10.46 2.10
C GLN A 97 -14.50 10.34 1.64
N ILE A 98 -13.56 10.89 2.40
CA ILE A 98 -12.13 10.76 2.14
C ILE A 98 -11.71 9.29 2.20
N ARG A 99 -12.18 8.55 3.21
CA ARG A 99 -11.90 7.11 3.31
C ARG A 99 -12.41 6.34 2.10
N LYS A 100 -13.64 6.62 1.65
CA LYS A 100 -14.25 5.99 0.46
C LYS A 100 -13.42 6.25 -0.80
N VAL A 101 -12.93 7.48 -0.97
CA VAL A 101 -12.07 7.86 -2.09
C VAL A 101 -10.72 7.13 -2.03
N PHE A 102 -10.10 7.02 -0.86
CA PHE A 102 -8.86 6.26 -0.69
C PHE A 102 -9.05 4.78 -1.02
N ILE A 103 -10.08 4.12 -0.47
CA ILE A 103 -10.36 2.71 -0.73
C ILE A 103 -10.61 2.47 -2.22
N SER A 104 -11.44 3.29 -2.85
CA SER A 104 -11.78 3.15 -4.27
C SER A 104 -10.55 3.35 -5.15
N SER A 105 -9.72 4.35 -4.85
CA SER A 105 -8.50 4.63 -5.60
C SER A 105 -7.45 3.54 -5.43
N ALA A 106 -7.25 3.06 -4.20
CA ALA A 106 -6.34 1.96 -3.92
C ALA A 106 -6.78 0.69 -4.64
N THR A 107 -8.08 0.37 -4.57
CA THR A 107 -8.65 -0.80 -5.22
C THR A 107 -8.41 -0.74 -6.72
N TYR A 108 -8.72 0.37 -7.39
CA TYR A 108 -8.46 0.53 -8.82
C TYR A 108 -6.97 0.46 -9.16
N HIS A 109 -6.10 1.08 -8.35
CA HIS A 109 -4.67 1.09 -8.58
C HIS A 109 -4.06 -0.32 -8.51
N TYR A 110 -4.34 -1.08 -7.45
CA TYR A 110 -3.81 -2.43 -7.29
C TYR A 110 -4.53 -3.46 -8.17
N GLU A 111 -5.76 -3.18 -8.59
CA GLU A 111 -6.45 -4.01 -9.58
C GLU A 111 -5.83 -3.90 -10.98
N THR A 112 -5.34 -2.72 -11.36
CA THR A 112 -4.77 -2.43 -12.69
C THR A 112 -3.25 -2.43 -12.74
N SER A 113 -2.61 -2.75 -11.62
CA SER A 113 -1.16 -2.77 -11.53
C SER A 113 -0.55 -3.90 -12.35
N ASN A 114 0.61 -3.62 -12.95
CA ASN A 114 1.41 -4.60 -13.70
C ASN A 114 2.53 -5.23 -12.85
N TYR A 115 2.64 -4.86 -11.57
CA TYR A 115 3.69 -5.36 -10.69
C TYR A 115 3.27 -6.69 -10.04
N MET A 116 4.15 -7.69 -10.14
CA MET A 116 3.88 -9.03 -9.62
C MET A 116 3.75 -9.02 -8.09
N GLY A 117 2.69 -9.64 -7.57
CA GLY A 117 2.45 -9.81 -6.14
C GLY A 117 1.61 -8.69 -5.49
N GLU A 118 1.30 -7.62 -6.23
CA GLU A 118 0.39 -6.57 -5.75
C GLU A 118 -1.07 -7.05 -5.67
N ASP A 119 -1.41 -8.17 -6.32
CA ASP A 119 -2.70 -8.85 -6.18
C ASP A 119 -3.05 -9.15 -4.71
N LYS A 120 -2.03 -9.40 -3.88
CA LYS A 120 -2.19 -9.61 -2.44
C LYS A 120 -2.82 -8.39 -1.75
N VAL A 121 -2.46 -7.19 -2.19
CA VAL A 121 -3.00 -5.93 -1.66
C VAL A 121 -4.46 -5.77 -2.08
N PHE A 122 -4.77 -6.07 -3.34
CA PHE A 122 -6.13 -6.04 -3.85
C PHE A 122 -7.06 -7.00 -3.10
N VAL A 123 -6.62 -8.27 -2.91
CA VAL A 123 -7.38 -9.27 -2.15
C VAL A 123 -7.60 -8.81 -0.71
N TRP A 124 -6.59 -8.23 -0.06
CA TRP A 124 -6.73 -7.68 1.30
C TRP A 124 -7.76 -6.53 1.36
N LEU A 125 -7.76 -5.60 0.39
CA LEU A 125 -8.74 -4.51 0.31
C LEU A 125 -10.16 -5.03 0.10
N ALA A 126 -10.34 -5.98 -0.82
CA ALA A 126 -11.61 -6.62 -1.12
C ALA A 126 -12.19 -7.34 0.12
N GLN A 127 -11.37 -8.16 0.78
CA GLN A 127 -11.79 -8.89 1.99
C GLN A 127 -12.09 -7.95 3.17
N THR A 128 -11.33 -6.87 3.33
CA THR A 128 -11.48 -5.97 4.48
C THR A 128 -12.68 -5.04 4.35
N PHE A 129 -12.91 -4.45 3.16
CA PHE A 129 -13.91 -3.39 2.99
C PHE A 129 -15.13 -3.80 2.17
N TYR A 130 -15.00 -4.71 1.22
CA TYR A 130 -16.11 -5.10 0.34
C TYR A 130 -16.86 -6.33 0.87
N ASN A 131 -16.16 -7.26 1.51
CA ASN A 131 -16.80 -8.44 2.12
C ASN A 131 -17.55 -8.10 3.42
N THR A 132 -17.08 -7.13 4.18
CA THR A 132 -17.71 -6.64 5.42
C THR A 132 -18.96 -5.81 5.18
N GLY A 133 -19.26 -5.44 3.93
CA GLY A 133 -20.41 -4.61 3.58
C GLY A 133 -20.20 -3.12 3.82
N TYR A 134 -18.95 -2.67 4.06
CA TYR A 134 -18.65 -1.24 4.24
C TYR A 134 -18.83 -0.44 2.93
N ALA A 135 -18.76 -1.11 1.77
CA ALA A 135 -18.78 -0.51 0.43
C ALA A 135 -20.18 -0.08 -0.09
N ASP A 136 -20.91 0.73 0.67
CA ASP A 136 -22.27 1.19 0.31
C ASP A 136 -22.33 2.07 -0.96
N TRP A 137 -21.18 2.64 -1.36
CA TRP A 137 -21.09 3.53 -2.53
C TRP A 137 -20.89 2.76 -3.85
N VAL A 138 -20.72 1.44 -3.79
CA VAL A 138 -20.47 0.60 -4.97
C VAL A 138 -21.75 -0.13 -5.36
N SER A 139 -22.05 -0.16 -6.67
CA SER A 139 -23.20 -0.90 -7.17
C SER A 139 -23.08 -2.40 -6.84
N LYS A 140 -24.22 -3.07 -6.63
CA LYS A 140 -24.23 -4.50 -6.32
C LYS A 140 -23.52 -5.35 -7.38
N GLU A 141 -23.63 -4.94 -8.64
CA GLU A 141 -22.95 -5.61 -9.76
C GLU A 141 -21.42 -5.48 -9.66
N ASN A 142 -20.91 -4.27 -9.44
CA ASN A 142 -19.46 -4.05 -9.32
C ASN A 142 -18.90 -4.71 -8.06
N LEU A 143 -19.67 -4.68 -6.96
CA LEU A 143 -19.30 -5.37 -5.72
C LEU A 143 -19.19 -6.88 -5.95
N ALA A 144 -20.13 -7.50 -6.69
CA ALA A 144 -20.06 -8.92 -7.03
C ALA A 144 -18.80 -9.23 -7.86
N LYS A 145 -18.47 -8.42 -8.87
CA LYS A 145 -17.26 -8.58 -9.69
C LYS A 145 -15.97 -8.49 -8.86
N ILE A 146 -15.89 -7.52 -7.95
CA ILE A 146 -14.74 -7.36 -7.05
C ILE A 146 -14.58 -8.60 -6.15
N LYS A 147 -15.69 -9.12 -5.61
CA LYS A 147 -15.67 -10.32 -4.76
C LYS A 147 -15.23 -11.55 -5.52
N GLU A 148 -15.84 -11.81 -6.68
CA GLU A 148 -15.48 -12.96 -7.53
C GLU A 148 -14.01 -12.93 -7.92
N LYS A 149 -13.51 -11.76 -8.35
CA LYS A 149 -12.09 -11.57 -8.70
C LYS A 149 -11.17 -11.77 -7.51
N SER A 150 -11.51 -11.21 -6.35
CA SER A 150 -10.75 -11.39 -5.11
C SER A 150 -10.70 -12.86 -4.69
N ASP A 151 -11.82 -13.58 -4.78
CA ASP A 151 -11.90 -14.98 -4.37
C ASP A 151 -11.07 -15.88 -5.27
N GLY A 152 -11.05 -15.62 -6.59
CA GLY A 152 -10.12 -16.26 -7.52
C GLY A 152 -8.66 -16.00 -7.10
N LEU A 153 -8.26 -14.73 -7.16
CA LEU A 153 -6.88 -14.29 -6.90
C LEU A 153 -6.33 -14.73 -5.55
N SER A 154 -7.19 -14.84 -4.53
CA SER A 154 -6.79 -15.31 -3.19
C SER A 154 -6.10 -16.69 -3.22
N THR A 155 -6.40 -17.50 -4.23
CA THR A 155 -5.91 -18.86 -4.37
C THR A 155 -4.65 -18.95 -5.21
N GLU A 156 -4.37 -17.94 -6.03
CA GLU A 156 -3.17 -17.83 -6.86
C GLU A 156 -2.13 -16.84 -6.30
N LEU A 157 -2.28 -16.37 -5.05
CA LEU A 157 -1.34 -15.43 -4.45
C LEU A 157 0.09 -15.97 -4.40
N VAL A 158 1.04 -15.07 -4.65
CA VAL A 158 2.49 -15.36 -4.57
C VAL A 158 2.83 -15.88 -3.17
N GLY A 159 3.51 -17.03 -3.14
CA GLY A 159 3.91 -17.72 -1.91
C GLY A 159 2.96 -18.85 -1.48
N ASN A 160 1.74 -18.93 -2.04
CA ASN A 160 0.86 -20.07 -1.84
C ASN A 160 1.22 -21.21 -2.79
N LYS A 161 0.99 -22.46 -2.36
CA LYS A 161 1.12 -23.62 -3.23
C LYS A 161 0.05 -23.54 -4.33
N ALA A 162 0.47 -23.65 -5.59
CA ALA A 162 -0.43 -23.68 -6.73
C ALA A 162 -1.49 -24.80 -6.57
N ARG A 163 -2.71 -24.51 -7.02
CA ARG A 163 -3.79 -25.50 -7.02
C ARG A 163 -3.45 -26.65 -7.95
N ASP A 164 -3.68 -27.86 -7.46
CA ASP A 164 -3.46 -29.05 -8.25
C ASP A 164 -4.57 -29.18 -9.30
N PHE A 165 -4.19 -29.34 -10.55
CA PHE A 165 -5.12 -29.61 -11.65
C PHE A 165 -4.57 -30.71 -12.54
N ALA A 166 -5.49 -31.49 -13.11
CA ALA A 166 -5.13 -32.53 -14.06
C ALA A 166 -5.03 -31.94 -15.46
N PHE A 167 -3.97 -32.28 -16.19
CA PHE A 167 -3.75 -31.91 -17.57
C PHE A 167 -3.23 -33.10 -18.37
N ASP A 168 -3.45 -33.08 -19.68
CA ASP A 168 -3.01 -34.15 -20.57
C ASP A 168 -1.65 -33.80 -21.16
N THR A 169 -0.68 -34.70 -21.01
CA THR A 169 0.65 -34.57 -21.61
C THR A 169 0.75 -35.45 -22.85
N GLN A 170 1.50 -35.00 -23.87
CA GLN A 170 1.68 -35.78 -25.11
C GLN A 170 2.27 -37.17 -24.86
N ASP A 171 3.21 -37.30 -23.90
CA ASP A 171 3.95 -38.55 -23.68
C ASP A 171 3.38 -39.45 -22.57
N ASN A 172 2.78 -38.88 -21.51
CA ASN A 172 2.43 -39.61 -20.29
C ASN A 172 0.91 -39.65 -19.99
N GLY A 173 0.04 -39.23 -20.91
CA GLY A 173 -1.40 -39.21 -20.69
C GLY A 173 -1.82 -38.17 -19.63
N ARG A 174 -2.92 -38.43 -18.93
CA ARG A 174 -3.50 -37.50 -17.94
C ARG A 174 -2.72 -37.54 -16.63
N MET A 175 -2.08 -36.43 -16.27
CA MET A 175 -1.27 -36.29 -15.05
C MET A 175 -1.73 -35.09 -14.22
N LYS A 176 -1.37 -35.05 -12.94
CA LYS A 176 -1.62 -33.89 -12.07
C LYS A 176 -0.38 -32.99 -11.94
N LEU A 177 -0.59 -31.69 -11.70
CA LEU A 177 0.50 -30.73 -11.46
C LEU A 177 1.40 -31.15 -10.30
N SER A 178 0.82 -31.71 -9.24
CA SER A 178 1.56 -32.18 -8.07
C SER A 178 2.48 -33.37 -8.32
N GLU A 179 2.26 -34.12 -9.41
CA GLU A 179 3.02 -35.32 -9.78
C GLU A 179 4.24 -35.00 -10.66
N VAL A 180 4.32 -33.78 -11.18
CA VAL A 180 5.44 -33.34 -12.03
C VAL A 180 6.66 -33.02 -11.16
N GLN A 181 7.74 -33.79 -11.33
CA GLN A 181 9.04 -33.47 -10.74
C GLN A 181 9.89 -32.69 -11.74
N SER A 182 10.30 -31.49 -11.33
CA SER A 182 11.36 -30.73 -12.00
C SER A 182 12.71 -31.42 -11.78
N PRO A 183 13.61 -31.43 -12.78
CA PRO A 183 15.02 -31.72 -12.54
C PRO A 183 15.67 -30.67 -11.63
#